data_AF-A0A1F8RC42-F1
#
_entry.id   AF-A0A1F8RC42-F1
#
_cell.length_a   1.000
_cell.length_b   1.000
_cell.length_c   1.000
_cell.angle_alpha   90.00
_cell.angle_beta   90.00
_cell.angle_gamma   90.00
#
_symmetry.space_group_name_H-M   'P 1'
#
loop_
_entity.id
_entity.type
_entity.pdbx_description
1 polymer ?
#
loop_
_entity_poly.entity_id
_entity_poly.type
_entity_poly.pdbx_seq_one_letter_code
_entity_poly.pdbx_strand_id
1 'polypeptide(L)'
;MATIQKSARHVLPGLVRSPSLPTLLIICALAIGAAAFVPLVQSSIATSTNGNVHRLEQVRDDWQARIQELELEVATMAGLERIENAAKTGLKMTEPKETRYITVAAEAPEPRRLPNRYLPPPPDERQTEPSVWEQILDWLPLP
;
A
#
# COMPACT_ATOMS: atom_id res chain seq x y z
N MET A 1 61.82 24.02 -52.25
CA MET A 1 60.34 24.18 -52.17
C MET A 1 59.71 22.81 -52.37
N ALA A 2 58.84 22.40 -51.43
CA ALA A 2 57.80 21.35 -51.54
C ALA A 2 58.25 19.90 -51.89
N THR A 3 57.74 18.82 -51.31
CA THR A 3 56.67 18.58 -50.31
C THR A 3 56.84 17.14 -49.81
N ILE A 4 56.72 16.92 -48.50
CA ILE A 4 56.69 15.59 -47.89
C ILE A 4 55.35 14.93 -48.25
N GLN A 5 55.40 13.81 -48.99
CA GLN A 5 54.24 13.02 -49.36
C GLN A 5 53.80 12.18 -48.14
N LYS A 6 52.81 12.69 -47.40
CA LYS A 6 52.20 12.02 -46.25
C LYS A 6 51.34 10.86 -46.76
N SER A 7 51.82 9.64 -46.62
CA SER A 7 51.04 8.43 -46.92
C SER A 7 49.92 8.28 -45.88
N ALA A 8 48.71 8.66 -46.26
CA ALA A 8 47.51 8.46 -45.47
C ALA A 8 47.19 6.96 -45.46
N ARG A 9 47.25 6.35 -44.27
CA ARG A 9 46.77 4.99 -44.04
C ARG A 9 45.30 4.89 -44.46
N HIS A 10 45.02 4.09 -45.48
CA HIS A 10 43.70 3.51 -45.66
C HIS A 10 43.44 2.53 -44.52
N VAL A 11 42.65 2.93 -43.54
CA VAL A 11 42.07 2.01 -42.56
C VAL A 11 40.57 1.97 -42.83
N LEU A 12 40.15 0.81 -43.34
CA LEU A 12 38.79 0.31 -43.52
C LEU A 12 38.05 0.88 -44.74
N PRO A 13 37.64 0.00 -45.68
CA PRO A 13 36.33 -0.63 -45.52
C PRO A 13 36.34 -2.10 -45.98
N GLY A 14 36.31 -3.04 -45.03
CA GLY A 14 36.30 -4.48 -45.32
C GLY A 14 35.21 -5.27 -44.59
N LEU A 15 34.22 -4.60 -43.98
CA LEU A 15 33.22 -5.27 -43.14
C LEU A 15 31.95 -5.75 -43.87
N VAL A 16 31.86 -5.57 -45.20
CA VAL A 16 30.59 -5.77 -45.93
C VAL A 16 30.72 -6.72 -47.12
N ARG A 17 31.47 -7.82 -46.97
CA ARG A 17 31.43 -8.92 -47.94
C ARG A 17 31.53 -10.26 -47.22
N SER A 18 30.38 -10.93 -47.14
CA SER A 18 30.10 -12.21 -46.49
C SER A 18 30.43 -12.28 -44.98
N PRO A 19 29.45 -12.49 -44.10
CA PRO A 19 29.75 -12.73 -42.70
C PRO A 19 30.54 -14.02 -42.59
N SER A 20 31.80 -13.92 -42.15
CA SER A 20 32.58 -15.12 -41.82
C SER A 20 31.89 -15.81 -40.64
N LEU A 21 31.76 -17.13 -40.69
CA LEU A 21 31.20 -17.97 -39.61
C LEU A 21 31.61 -17.51 -38.18
N PRO A 22 32.88 -17.14 -37.90
CA PRO A 22 33.26 -16.61 -36.58
C PRO A 22 32.58 -15.28 -36.19
N THR A 23 32.35 -14.35 -37.14
CA THR A 23 31.64 -13.09 -36.83
C THR A 23 30.17 -13.32 -36.52
N LEU A 24 29.52 -14.27 -37.22
CA LEU A 24 28.16 -14.71 -36.91
C LEU A 24 28.07 -15.35 -35.52
N LEU A 25 29.03 -16.19 -35.14
CA LEU A 25 29.06 -16.81 -33.82
C LEU A 25 29.22 -15.77 -32.70
N ILE A 26 30.07 -14.77 -32.89
CA ILE A 26 30.25 -13.68 -31.91
C ILE A 26 28.95 -12.87 -31.76
N ILE A 27 28.28 -12.55 -32.86
CA ILE A 27 27.00 -11.80 -32.82
C ILE A 27 25.91 -12.64 -32.13
N CYS A 28 25.80 -13.93 -32.43
CA CYS A 28 24.87 -14.82 -31.74
C CYS A 28 25.17 -14.94 -30.24
N ALA A 29 26.43 -15.11 -29.85
CA ALA A 29 26.83 -15.18 -28.46
C ALA A 29 26.50 -13.88 -27.71
N LEU A 30 26.71 -12.73 -28.35
CA LEU A 30 26.38 -11.42 -27.78
C LEU A 30 24.87 -11.20 -27.66
N ALA A 31 24.09 -11.66 -28.65
CA ALA A 31 22.63 -11.62 -28.61
C ALA A 31 22.06 -12.52 -27.53
N ILE A 32 22.59 -13.74 -27.35
CA ILE A 32 22.21 -14.66 -26.28
C ILE A 32 22.57 -14.08 -24.91
N GLY A 33 23.77 -13.51 -24.78
CA GLY A 33 24.20 -12.82 -23.55
C GLY A 33 23.29 -11.64 -23.21
N ALA A 34 22.93 -10.81 -24.18
CA ALA A 34 22.01 -9.70 -23.99
C ALA A 34 20.59 -10.17 -23.63
N ALA A 35 20.09 -11.23 -24.26
CA ALA A 35 18.79 -11.82 -23.95
C ALA A 35 18.72 -12.37 -22.51
N ALA A 36 19.84 -12.87 -21.98
CA ALA A 36 19.93 -13.35 -20.60
C ALA A 36 19.77 -12.25 -19.53
N PHE A 37 19.90 -10.96 -19.90
CA PHE A 37 19.65 -9.83 -18.99
C PHE A 37 18.19 -9.35 -18.97
N VAL A 38 17.35 -9.79 -19.92
CA VAL A 38 15.92 -9.43 -19.97
C VAL A 38 15.13 -9.87 -18.71
N PRO A 39 15.32 -11.09 -18.16
CA PRO A 39 14.61 -11.52 -16.96
C PRO A 39 14.94 -10.68 -15.72
N LEU A 40 16.16 -10.13 -15.63
CA LEU A 40 16.59 -9.28 -14.52
C LEU A 40 15.76 -7.98 -14.44
N VAL A 41 15.45 -7.40 -15.60
CA VAL A 41 14.65 -6.16 -15.67
C VAL A 41 13.16 -6.46 -15.44
N GLN A 42 12.66 -7.59 -15.94
CA GLN A 42 11.27 -8.02 -15.72
C GLN A 42 10.98 -8.32 -14.24
N SER A 43 11.93 -8.91 -13.52
CA SER A 43 11.83 -9.16 -12.07
C SER A 43 11.51 -7.89 -11.29
N SER A 44 12.13 -6.76 -11.62
CA SER A 44 11.95 -5.50 -10.90
C SER A 44 10.59 -4.84 -11.15
N ILE A 45 9.99 -5.08 -12.32
CA ILE A 45 8.69 -4.52 -12.70
C ILE A 45 7.55 -5.37 -12.10
N ALA A 46 7.71 -6.69 -12.05
CA ALA A 46 6.70 -7.58 -11.46
C ALA A 46 6.53 -7.35 -9.95
N THR A 47 7.63 -7.15 -9.21
CA THR A 47 7.58 -6.90 -7.76
C THR A 47 7.01 -5.52 -7.41
N SER A 48 7.33 -4.47 -8.18
CA SER A 48 6.78 -3.12 -7.95
C SER A 48 5.30 -3.02 -8.33
N THR A 49 4.87 -3.70 -9.38
CA THR A 49 3.47 -3.73 -9.81
C THR A 49 2.59 -4.47 -8.80
N ASN A 50 3.03 -5.62 -8.29
CA ASN A 50 2.27 -6.36 -7.26
C ASN A 50 2.16 -5.60 -5.93
N GLY A 51 3.22 -4.87 -5.53
CA GLY A 51 3.17 -4.02 -4.33
C GLY A 51 2.14 -2.89 -4.45
N ASN A 52 2.06 -2.26 -5.62
CA ASN A 52 1.06 -1.22 -5.88
C ASN A 52 -0.36 -1.79 -5.93
N VAL A 53 -0.56 -2.98 -6.50
CA VAL A 53 -1.86 -3.65 -6.51
C VAL A 53 -2.33 -3.97 -5.10
N HIS A 54 -1.48 -4.58 -4.25
CA HIS A 54 -1.85 -4.85 -2.86
C HIS A 54 -2.17 -3.59 -2.07
N ARG A 55 -1.41 -2.51 -2.28
CA ARG A 55 -1.70 -1.22 -1.64
C ARG A 55 -3.05 -0.66 -2.08
N LEU A 56 -3.38 -0.73 -3.36
CA LEU A 56 -4.66 -0.28 -3.89
C LEU A 56 -5.83 -1.15 -3.40
N GLU A 57 -5.62 -2.46 -3.27
CA GLU A 57 -6.59 -3.39 -2.68
C GLU A 57 -6.86 -3.07 -1.22
N GLN A 58 -5.82 -2.81 -0.42
CA GLN A 58 -5.98 -2.38 0.98
C GLN A 58 -6.77 -1.07 1.08
N VAL A 59 -6.43 -0.08 0.27
CA VAL A 59 -7.15 1.20 0.25
C VAL A 59 -8.61 1.00 -0.15
N ARG A 60 -8.90 0.15 -1.14
CA ARG A 60 -10.28 -0.18 -1.54
C ARG A 60 -11.05 -0.79 -0.38
N ASP A 61 -10.45 -1.77 0.30
CA ASP A 61 -11.11 -2.50 1.38
C ASP A 61 -11.42 -1.57 2.58
N ASP A 62 -10.51 -0.64 2.89
CA ASP A 62 -10.74 0.41 3.91
C ASP A 62 -11.92 1.33 3.55
N TRP A 63 -11.99 1.79 2.30
CA TRP A 63 -13.12 2.61 1.84
C TRP A 63 -14.43 1.83 1.86
N GLN A 64 -14.41 0.55 1.49
CA GLN A 64 -15.59 -0.31 1.52
C GLN A 64 -16.12 -0.46 2.95
N ALA A 65 -15.22 -0.64 3.93
CA ALA A 65 -15.59 -0.70 5.34
C ALA A 65 -16.23 0.63 5.81
N ARG A 66 -15.67 1.77 5.39
CA ARG A 66 -16.23 3.09 5.74
C ARG A 66 -17.60 3.34 5.13
N ILE A 67 -17.84 2.87 3.91
CA ILE A 67 -19.16 2.93 3.27
C ILE A 67 -20.17 2.12 4.08
N GLN A 68 -19.83 0.89 4.47
CA GLN A 68 -20.74 0.05 5.26
C GLN A 68 -21.08 0.67 6.63
N GLU A 69 -20.11 1.31 7.27
CA GLU A 69 -20.34 2.05 8.52
C GLU A 69 -21.33 3.21 8.33
N LEU A 70 -21.17 3.99 7.26
CA LEU A 70 -22.07 5.10 6.92
C LEU A 70 -23.46 4.61 6.52
N GLU A 71 -23.56 3.52 5.76
CA GLU A 71 -24.84 2.90 5.40
C GLU A 71 -25.60 2.43 6.65
N LEU A 72 -24.88 1.86 7.63
CA LEU A 72 -25.45 1.50 8.93
C LEU A 72 -25.96 2.75 9.66
N GLU A 73 -25.17 3.82 9.71
CA GLU A 73 -25.55 5.07 10.35
C GLU A 73 -26.83 5.65 9.72
N VAL A 74 -26.89 5.73 8.38
CA VAL A 74 -28.09 6.16 7.64
C VAL A 74 -29.29 5.26 7.94
N ALA A 75 -29.10 3.94 7.96
CA ALA A 75 -30.16 2.99 8.29
C ALA A 75 -30.67 3.17 9.73
N THR A 76 -29.80 3.49 10.69
CA THR A 76 -30.22 3.78 12.07
C THR A 76 -31.02 5.08 12.16
N MET A 77 -30.61 6.13 11.44
CA MET A 77 -31.33 7.40 11.39
C MET A 77 -32.71 7.25 10.73
N ALA A 78 -32.78 6.56 9.58
CA ALA A 78 -34.05 6.24 8.93
C ALA A 78 -34.94 5.34 9.82
N GLY A 79 -34.32 4.47 10.60
CA GLY A 79 -34.99 3.65 11.61
C GLY A 79 -35.68 4.49 12.68
N LEU A 80 -35.05 5.56 13.16
CA LEU A 80 -35.59 6.44 14.18
C LEU A 80 -36.85 7.16 13.69
N GLU A 81 -36.81 7.74 12.50
CA GLU A 81 -37.97 8.43 11.91
C GLU A 81 -39.15 7.47 11.71
N ARG A 82 -38.87 6.24 11.24
CA ARG A 82 -39.90 5.19 11.13
C ARG A 82 -40.52 4.84 12.48
N ILE A 83 -39.71 4.69 13.54
CA ILE A 83 -40.18 4.39 14.89
C ILE A 83 -41.03 5.55 15.43
N GLU A 84 -40.57 6.79 15.26
CA GLU A 84 -41.30 7.98 15.68
C GLU A 84 -42.65 8.09 14.96
N ASN A 85 -42.67 7.87 13.64
CA ASN A 85 -43.90 7.91 12.87
C ASN A 85 -44.87 6.80 13.31
N ALA A 86 -44.39 5.57 13.53
CA ALA A 86 -45.20 4.47 14.05
C ALA A 86 -45.76 4.77 15.45
N ALA A 87 -44.96 5.38 16.33
CA ALA A 87 -45.37 5.78 17.67
C ALA A 87 -46.44 6.88 17.64
N LYS A 88 -46.26 7.91 16.82
CA LYS A 88 -47.23 9.01 16.67
C LYS A 88 -48.53 8.56 16.00
N THR A 89 -48.44 7.80 14.91
CA THR A 89 -49.63 7.44 14.10
C THR A 89 -50.38 6.25 14.66
N GLY A 90 -49.68 5.17 15.02
CA GLY A 90 -50.26 3.92 15.50
C GLY A 90 -50.57 3.94 16.99
N LEU A 91 -49.61 4.38 17.82
CA LEU A 91 -49.76 4.38 19.28
C LEU A 91 -50.28 5.70 19.84
N LYS A 92 -50.48 6.72 18.99
CA LYS A 92 -50.93 8.07 19.39
C LYS A 92 -50.06 8.68 20.49
N MET A 93 -48.78 8.32 20.53
CA MET A 93 -47.84 8.86 21.51
C MET A 93 -47.57 10.33 21.21
N THR A 94 -47.46 11.12 22.28
CA THR A 94 -47.10 12.54 22.24
C THR A 94 -45.83 12.77 23.02
N GLU A 95 -45.22 13.94 22.82
CA GLU A 95 -44.00 14.31 23.52
C GLU A 95 -44.23 14.32 25.05
N PRO A 96 -43.37 13.66 25.84
CA PRO A 96 -43.56 13.52 27.27
C PRO A 96 -43.37 14.88 27.97
N LYS A 97 -44.30 15.22 28.88
CA LYS A 97 -44.23 16.47 29.67
C LYS A 97 -43.26 16.40 30.85
N GLU A 98 -42.97 15.19 31.33
CA GLU A 98 -42.11 14.96 32.49
C GLU A 98 -41.34 13.65 32.28
N THR A 99 -40.01 13.69 32.51
CA THR A 99 -39.14 12.52 32.42
C THR A 99 -38.72 12.12 33.82
N ARG A 100 -39.04 10.89 34.23
CA ARG A 100 -38.63 10.34 35.53
C ARG A 100 -37.58 9.26 35.34
N TYR A 101 -36.42 9.47 35.93
CA TYR A 101 -35.34 8.49 35.95
C TYR A 101 -35.55 7.55 37.12
N ILE A 102 -35.66 6.25 36.84
CA ILE A 102 -35.77 5.21 37.87
C ILE A 102 -34.43 4.49 37.91
N THR A 103 -33.74 4.56 39.05
CA THR A 103 -32.52 3.80 39.27
C THR A 103 -32.90 2.38 39.68
N VAL A 104 -32.61 1.40 38.84
CA VAL A 104 -32.85 -0.01 39.16
C VAL A 104 -31.58 -0.56 39.79
N ALA A 105 -31.69 -1.05 41.03
CA ALA A 105 -30.60 -1.74 41.74
C ALA A 105 -30.46 -3.19 41.23
N ALA A 106 -30.39 -3.37 39.92
CA ALA A 106 -30.08 -4.66 39.30
C ALA A 106 -28.59 -4.69 38.99
N GLU A 107 -27.94 -5.81 39.33
CA GLU A 107 -26.55 -6.04 38.99
C GLU A 107 -26.36 -6.02 37.47
N ALA A 108 -25.32 -5.32 36.99
CA ALA A 108 -25.08 -5.19 35.56
C ALA A 108 -24.83 -6.59 34.96
N PRO A 109 -25.42 -6.91 33.80
CA PRO A 109 -25.20 -8.19 33.16
C PRO A 109 -23.70 -8.37 32.88
N GLU A 110 -23.18 -9.56 33.19
CA GLU A 110 -21.79 -9.93 33.00
C GLU A 110 -21.29 -9.49 31.61
N PRO A 111 -20.20 -8.70 31.53
CA PRO A 111 -19.72 -8.17 30.27
C PRO A 111 -19.38 -9.32 29.33
N ARG A 112 -20.09 -9.35 28.20
CA ARG A 112 -19.93 -10.39 27.17
C ARG A 112 -18.49 -10.32 26.68
N ARG A 113 -17.73 -11.41 26.83
CA ARG A 113 -16.33 -11.48 26.35
C ARG A 113 -16.31 -11.29 24.84
N LEU A 114 -15.88 -10.11 24.39
CA LEU A 114 -15.69 -9.82 22.99
C LEU A 114 -14.36 -10.46 22.54
N PRO A 115 -14.31 -11.09 21.36
CA PRO A 115 -13.06 -11.51 20.76
C PRO A 115 -12.10 -10.32 20.62
N ASN A 116 -10.80 -10.53 20.89
CA ASN A 116 -9.77 -9.48 20.93
C ASN A 116 -9.72 -8.57 19.70
N ARG A 117 -10.19 -9.04 18.54
CA ARG A 117 -10.24 -8.24 17.29
C ARG A 117 -11.19 -7.04 17.35
N TYR A 118 -12.14 -7.01 18.29
CA TYR A 118 -13.09 -5.92 18.46
C TYR A 118 -12.74 -5.00 19.64
N LEU A 119 -11.68 -5.32 20.38
CA LEU A 119 -11.17 -4.44 21.41
C LEU A 119 -10.26 -3.41 20.74
N PRO A 120 -10.30 -2.13 21.16
CA PRO A 120 -9.29 -1.17 20.77
C PRO A 120 -7.91 -1.77 21.08
N PRO A 121 -6.94 -1.67 20.15
CA PRO A 121 -5.59 -2.13 20.43
C PRO A 121 -5.10 -1.42 21.71
N PRO A 122 -4.51 -2.16 22.67
CA PRO A 122 -3.91 -1.51 23.83
C PRO A 122 -2.92 -0.46 23.33
N PRO A 123 -2.85 0.71 23.98
CA PRO A 123 -1.85 1.71 23.61
C PRO A 123 -0.49 1.03 23.59
N ASP A 124 0.17 1.10 22.43
CA ASP A 124 1.49 0.50 22.23
C ASP A 124 2.45 1.05 23.30
N GLU A 125 2.77 0.23 24.30
CA GLU A 125 3.98 0.36 25.10
C GLU A 125 5.22 0.03 24.24
N ARG A 126 5.23 0.44 22.96
CA ARG A 126 6.44 0.43 22.14
C ARG A 126 7.38 1.46 22.73
N GLN A 127 8.08 1.00 23.76
CA GLN A 127 9.52 0.98 23.82
C GLN A 127 10.09 2.07 22.94
N THR A 128 10.45 3.15 23.62
CA THR A 128 11.53 4.07 23.25
C THR A 128 12.79 3.25 23.00
N GLU A 129 12.80 2.40 21.98
CA GLU A 129 14.03 1.87 21.45
C GLU A 129 14.73 3.07 20.81
N PRO A 130 15.96 3.38 21.22
CA PRO A 130 16.66 4.54 20.71
C PRO A 130 16.72 4.42 19.21
N SER A 131 16.26 5.47 18.53
CA SER A 131 16.26 5.52 17.08
C SER A 131 17.69 5.28 16.58
N VAL A 132 17.82 4.69 15.40
CA VAL A 132 19.14 4.43 14.79
C VAL A 132 20.01 5.70 14.78
N TRP A 133 19.40 6.88 14.69
CA TRP A 133 20.07 8.18 14.78
C TRP A 133 20.62 8.50 16.17
N GLU A 134 19.92 8.14 17.24
CA GLU A 134 20.38 8.32 18.63
C GLU A 134 21.60 7.42 18.91
N GLN A 135 21.62 6.18 18.39
CA GLN A 135 22.78 5.29 18.52
C GLN A 135 24.02 5.82 17.78
N ILE A 136 23.83 6.49 16.64
CA ILE A 136 24.94 7.08 15.88
C ILE A 136 25.49 8.34 16.58
N LEU A 137 24.60 9.14 17.20
CA LEU A 137 25.00 10.35 17.92
C LEU A 137 25.75 10.05 19.21
N ASP A 138 25.37 8.99 19.93
CA ASP A 138 26.08 8.53 21.14
C ASP A 138 27.52 8.07 20.85
N TRP A 139 27.80 7.62 19.62
CA TRP A 139 29.14 7.19 19.22
C TRP A 139 30.09 8.36 18.90
N LEU A 140 29.57 9.59 18.75
CA LEU A 140 30.39 10.74 18.39
C LEU A 140 30.82 11.53 19.65
N PRO A 141 32.10 11.53 20.04
CA PRO A 141 32.58 12.39 21.12
C PRO A 141 32.61 13.84 20.62
N LEU A 142 31.55 14.58 20.90
CA LEU A 142 31.52 16.03 20.72
C LEU A 142 32.40 16.70 21.80
N PRO A 143 33.28 17.66 21.44
CA PRO A 143 34.03 18.46 22.41
C PRO A 143 33.16 19.49 23.16
#